data_AF-A0A7X9XQU9-F1
#
_entry.id   AF-A0A7X9XQU9-F1
#
_cell.length_a   1.000
_cell.length_b   1.000
_cell.length_c   1.000
_cell.angle_alpha   90.00
_cell.angle_beta   90.00
_cell.angle_gamma   90.00
#
_symmetry.space_group_name_H-M   'P 1'
#
loop_
_entity.id
_entity.type
_entity.pdbx_description
1 polymer ?
#
loop_
_entity_poly.entity_id
_entity_poly.type
_entity_poly.pdbx_seq_one_letter_code
_entity_poly.pdbx_strand_id
1 'polypeptide(L)'
;MDSGIKYSEKDLYSLKVKYNGLLERNKKAEVFFKANSVSECIKYLDLFNDVTRQLSGIIFFIEFLSGEELSYEQKINGFNEVRE
;
A
#
# COMPACT_ATOMS: atom_id res chain seq x y z
N MET A 1 12.68 -22.49 -12.66
CA MET A 1 11.31 -22.59 -13.21
C MET A 1 10.94 -21.19 -13.63
N ASP A 2 11.00 -20.92 -14.93
CA ASP A 2 10.59 -19.65 -15.52
C ASP A 2 9.06 -19.72 -15.70
N SER A 3 8.32 -19.22 -14.71
CA SER A 3 6.87 -19.07 -14.84
C SER A 3 6.65 -17.94 -15.83
N GLY A 4 6.42 -18.25 -17.11
CA GLY A 4 6.31 -17.33 -18.24
C GLY A 4 5.14 -16.33 -18.20
N ILE A 5 4.79 -15.82 -17.02
CA ILE A 5 3.89 -14.69 -16.81
C ILE A 5 4.71 -13.43 -17.07
N LYS A 6 4.57 -12.87 -18.27
CA LYS A 6 5.08 -11.53 -18.58
C LYS A 6 4.13 -10.50 -17.98
N TYR A 7 4.51 -9.90 -16.86
CA TYR A 7 3.83 -8.75 -16.32
C TYR A 7 4.06 -7.53 -17.22
N SER A 8 3.04 -6.70 -17.34
CA SER A 8 3.06 -5.49 -18.18
C SER A 8 3.33 -4.24 -17.35
N GLU A 9 3.75 -3.17 -18.02
CA GLU A 9 3.82 -1.82 -17.42
C GLU A 9 2.47 -1.38 -16.83
N LYS A 10 1.37 -1.85 -17.42
CA LYS A 10 0.01 -1.59 -16.93
C LYS A 10 -0.28 -2.27 -15.59
N ASP A 11 0.30 -3.44 -15.34
CA ASP A 11 0.17 -4.14 -14.05
C ASP A 11 0.92 -3.37 -12.95
N LEU A 12 2.13 -2.91 -13.27
CA LEU A 12 2.92 -2.07 -12.36
C LEU A 12 2.20 -0.75 -12.05
N TYR A 13 1.65 -0.08 -13.06
CA TYR A 13 0.84 1.13 -12.88
C TYR A 13 -0.35 0.88 -11.95
N SER A 14 -1.10 -0.20 -12.18
CA SER A 14 -2.30 -0.54 -11.38
C SER A 14 -1.95 -0.83 -9.92
N LEU A 15 -0.81 -1.48 -9.67
CA LEU A 15 -0.30 -1.73 -8.32
C LEU A 15 0.09 -0.42 -7.62
N LYS A 16 0.76 0.51 -8.31
CA LYS A 16 1.11 1.84 -7.76
C LYS A 16 -0.13 2.66 -7.40
N VAL A 17 -1.16 2.65 -8.25
CA VAL A 17 -2.45 3.30 -7.95
C VAL A 17 -3.09 2.68 -6.70
N LYS A 18 -3.15 1.34 -6.65
CA LYS A 18 -3.70 0.62 -5.49
C LYS A 18 -2.91 0.89 -4.20
N TYR A 19 -1.59 0.96 -4.30
CA TYR A 19 -0.71 1.32 -3.19
C TYR A 19 -1.06 2.69 -2.62
N ASN A 20 -1.13 3.72 -3.47
CA ASN A 20 -1.50 5.08 -3.06
C ASN A 20 -2.86 5.11 -2.33
N GLY A 21 -3.86 4.40 -2.85
CA GLY A 21 -5.18 4.31 -2.22
C GLY A 21 -5.17 3.65 -0.83
N LEU A 22 -4.39 2.57 -0.66
CA LEU A 22 -4.22 1.92 0.64
C LEU A 22 -3.40 2.76 1.62
N LEU A 23 -2.39 3.48 1.13
CA LEU A 23 -1.57 4.37 1.94
C LEU A 23 -2.43 5.51 2.52
N GLU A 24 -3.30 6.10 1.71
CA GLU A 24 -4.23 7.12 2.21
C GLU A 24 -5.24 6.58 3.21
N ARG A 25 -5.73 5.34 3.03
CA ARG A 25 -6.56 4.67 4.04
C ARG A 25 -5.81 4.47 5.35
N ASN A 26 -4.54 4.07 5.28
CA ASN A 26 -3.69 3.86 6.45
C ASN A 26 -3.44 5.18 7.21
N LYS A 27 -3.12 6.27 6.49
CA LYS A 27 -2.98 7.62 7.07
C LYS A 27 -4.26 8.11 7.75
N LYS A 28 -5.42 7.90 7.12
CA LYS A 28 -6.72 8.24 7.73
C LYS A 28 -7.00 7.42 8.99
N ALA A 29 -6.64 6.13 8.99
CA ALA A 29 -6.78 5.28 10.17
C ALA A 29 -5.85 5.75 11.31
N GLU A 30 -4.62 6.18 11.01
CA GLU A 30 -3.71 6.76 12.00
C GLU A 30 -4.31 8.02 12.65
N VAL A 31 -4.89 8.93 11.86
CA VAL A 31 -5.59 10.11 12.37
C VAL A 31 -6.77 9.71 13.25
N PHE A 32 -7.57 8.72 12.82
CA PHE A 32 -8.69 8.21 13.61
C PHE A 32 -8.22 7.65 14.96
N PHE A 33 -7.20 6.78 14.98
CA PHE A 33 -6.71 6.17 16.21
C PHE A 33 -6.08 7.17 17.18
N LYS A 34 -5.46 8.25 16.69
CA LYS A 34 -4.93 9.33 17.53
C LYS A 34 -6.03 10.20 18.16
N ALA A 35 -7.20 10.28 17.53
CA ALA A 35 -8.28 11.19 17.94
C ALA A 35 -9.40 10.52 18.75
N ASN A 36 -9.42 9.18 18.84
CA ASN A 36 -10.52 8.43 19.43
C ASN A 36 -10.08 7.60 20.64
N SER A 37 -11.06 7.16 21.44
CA SER A 37 -10.81 6.30 22.60
C SER A 37 -10.37 4.90 22.19
N VAL A 38 -9.68 4.20 23.09
CA VAL A 38 -9.26 2.80 22.89
C VAL A 38 -10.43 1.89 22.49
N SER A 39 -11.62 2.09 23.08
CA SER A 39 -12.80 1.29 22.76
C SER A 39 -13.26 1.47 21.31
N GLU A 40 -13.19 2.69 20.78
CA GLU A 40 -13.48 2.95 19.36
C GLU A 40 -12.38 2.39 18.46
N CYS A 41 -11.11 2.52 18.87
CA CYS A 41 -9.98 1.99 18.11
C CYS A 41 -10.06 0.47 17.94
N ILE A 42 -10.42 -0.27 19.00
CA ILE A 42 -10.51 -1.75 18.96
C ILE A 42 -11.49 -2.23 17.88
N LYS A 43 -12.60 -1.49 17.64
CA LYS A 43 -13.59 -1.86 16.62
C LYS A 43 -13.02 -1.90 15.19
N TYR A 44 -11.97 -1.13 14.92
CA TYR A 44 -11.37 -0.99 13.59
C TYR A 44 -9.96 -1.57 13.49
N LEU A 45 -9.47 -2.20 14.56
CA LEU A 45 -8.09 -2.71 14.62
C LEU A 45 -7.84 -3.79 13.57
N ASP A 46 -8.78 -4.72 13.39
CA ASP A 46 -8.66 -5.78 12.38
C ASP A 46 -8.63 -5.22 10.97
N LEU A 47 -9.48 -4.24 10.68
CA LEU A 47 -9.50 -3.56 9.38
C LEU A 47 -8.17 -2.84 9.10
N PHE A 48 -7.61 -2.16 10.11
CA PHE A 48 -6.31 -1.52 9.98
C PHE A 48 -5.19 -2.53 9.73
N ASN A 49 -5.20 -3.65 10.46
CA ASN A 49 -4.24 -4.72 10.27
C ASN A 49 -4.31 -5.30 8.85
N ASP A 50 -5.51 -5.48 8.31
CA ASP A 50 -5.70 -5.97 6.94
C ASP A 50 -5.23 -4.98 5.88
N VAL A 51 -5.46 -3.68 6.07
CA VAL A 51 -4.89 -2.65 5.18
C VAL A 51 -3.36 -2.67 5.24
N THR A 52 -2.78 -2.83 6.43
CA THR A 52 -1.33 -2.89 6.62
C THR A 52 -0.72 -4.11 5.95
N ARG A 53 -1.35 -5.29 6.07
CA ARG A 53 -0.94 -6.52 5.35
C ARG A 53 -1.00 -6.33 3.84
N GLN A 54 -2.07 -5.71 3.33
CA GLN A 54 -2.21 -5.42 1.91
C GLN A 54 -1.12 -4.46 1.40
N LEU A 55 -0.75 -3.45 2.20
CA LEU A 55 0.36 -2.55 1.86
C LEU A 55 1.67 -3.33 1.73
N SER A 56 2.03 -4.16 2.73
CA SER A 56 3.24 -4.99 2.66
C SER A 56 3.25 -5.93 1.46
N GLY A 57 2.11 -6.56 1.15
CA GLY A 57 2.00 -7.44 -0.02
C GLY A 57 2.16 -6.69 -1.35
N ILE A 58 1.57 -5.50 -1.48
CA ILE A 58 1.72 -4.70 -2.70
C ILE A 58 3.14 -4.17 -2.87
N ILE A 59 3.82 -3.77 -1.79
CA ILE A 59 5.23 -3.39 -1.85
C ILE A 59 6.04 -4.52 -2.47
N PHE A 60 5.91 -5.74 -1.96
CA PHE A 60 6.59 -6.91 -2.50
C PHE A 60 6.33 -7.09 -4.01
N PHE A 61 5.08 -6.98 -4.46
CA PHE A 61 4.77 -7.11 -5.89
C PHE A 61 5.32 -5.97 -6.73
N ILE A 62 5.29 -4.73 -6.24
CA ILE A 62 5.88 -3.60 -6.98
C ILE A 62 7.38 -3.81 -7.13
N GLU A 63 8.10 -4.15 -6.05
CA GLU A 63 9.55 -4.37 -6.07
C GLU A 63 9.94 -5.56 -6.96
N PHE A 64 9.15 -6.63 -6.91
CA PHE A 64 9.34 -7.79 -7.77
C PHE A 64 9.18 -7.44 -9.26
N LEU A 65 8.22 -6.58 -9.61
CA LEU A 65 7.94 -6.21 -11.00
C LEU A 65 8.83 -5.09 -11.53
N SER A 66 9.23 -4.13 -10.69
CA SER A 66 10.16 -3.07 -11.07
C SER A 66 11.59 -3.56 -11.12
N GLY A 67 11.94 -4.60 -10.36
CA GLY A 67 13.33 -5.01 -10.12
C GLY A 67 14.08 -4.08 -9.18
N GLU A 68 13.39 -3.18 -8.50
CA GLU A 68 13.96 -2.15 -7.62
C GLU A 68 13.20 -2.07 -6.30
N GLU A 69 13.91 -1.95 -5.18
CA GLU A 69 13.30 -1.67 -3.89
C GLU A 69 12.64 -0.29 -3.85
N LEU A 70 11.52 -0.19 -3.15
CA LEU A 70 10.86 1.10 -2.94
C LEU A 70 11.73 1.97 -2.02
N SER A 71 11.96 3.21 -2.46
CA SER A 71 12.56 4.25 -1.64
C SER A 71 11.70 4.59 -0.41
N TYR A 72 12.34 5.16 0.60
CA TYR A 72 11.65 5.70 1.78
C TYR A 72 10.56 6.71 1.40
N GLU A 73 10.86 7.60 0.44
CA GLU A 73 9.91 8.59 -0.08
C GLU A 73 8.68 7.92 -0.69
N GLN A 74 8.87 6.90 -1.54
CA GLN A 74 7.73 6.15 -2.10
C GLN A 74 6.94 5.41 -1.01
N LYS A 75 7.60 4.91 0.05
CA LYS A 75 6.92 4.22 1.15
C LYS A 75 6.01 5.13 1.98
N ILE A 76 6.32 6.42 2.07
CA ILE A 76 5.59 7.38 2.93
C ILE A 76 4.65 8.26 2.12
N ASN A 77 5.07 8.63 0.92
CA ASN A 77 4.34 9.55 0.06
C ASN A 77 3.65 8.82 -1.09
N GLY A 78 4.00 7.57 -1.39
CA GLY A 78 3.46 6.88 -2.56
C GLY A 78 4.10 7.35 -3.86
N PHE A 79 3.44 7.04 -4.97
CA PHE A 79 3.96 7.24 -6.33
C PHE A 79 3.30 8.48 -6.95
N ASN A 80 4.09 9.52 -7.21
CA ASN A 80 3.58 10.79 -7.77
C ASN A 80 3.13 10.65 -9.22
N GLU A 81 3.78 9.78 -9.99
CA GLU A 81 3.52 9.58 -11.41
C GLU A 81 2.15 8.93 -11.72
N VAL A 82 1.44 8.46 -10.70
CA VAL A 82 0.10 7.86 -10.81
C VAL A 82 -0.96 8.59 -9.97
N ARG A 83 -0.65 9.80 -9.48
CA ARG A 83 -1.64 10.67 -8.84
C ARG A 83 -2.45 11.39 -9.92
N GLU A 84 -3.77 11.25 -9.89
CA GLU A 84 -4.71 12.07 -10.67
C GLU A 84 -4.78 13.49 -10.10
#